data_AF-A0A951FUH9-F1
#
_entry.id   AF-A0A951FUH9-F1
#
_cell.length_a   1.000
_cell.length_b   1.000
_cell.length_c   1.000
_cell.angle_alpha   90.00
_cell.angle_beta   90.00
_cell.angle_gamma   90.00
#
_symmetry.space_group_name_H-M   'P 1'
#
loop_
_entity.id
_entity.type
_entity.pdbx_description
1 polymer ?
#
loop_
_entity_poly.entity_id
_entity_poly.type
_entity_poly.pdbx_seq_one_letter_code
_entity_poly.pdbx_strand_id
1 'polypeptide(L)'
;MRITMLSKVSRRPRRVAVGDFDGVHLGHREVIRGNDTVLTFEPHPRSVVRPEAAPKLLTSLEVKAELIGALGIDELVVIPFDQGFAHQSPQEFIDHILVERLQASRVSVGENFRFGHLAAGDPGLLAADGRFETRVVPLVEVEGEIVSSSHIRGLVSAGDVELAAR
;
A
#
# COMPACT_ATOMS: atom_id res chain seq x y z
N MET A 1 10.35 -12.12 6.45
CA MET A 1 9.90 -10.82 6.98
C MET A 1 8.86 -11.04 8.08
N ARG A 2 8.77 -10.18 9.10
CA ARG A 2 7.75 -10.26 10.16
C ARG A 2 6.43 -9.63 9.71
N ILE A 3 5.34 -10.38 9.72
CA ILE A 3 3.97 -9.84 9.57
C ILE A 3 3.46 -9.43 10.95
N THR A 4 3.05 -8.17 11.09
CA THR A 4 2.61 -7.58 12.37
C THR A 4 1.24 -6.94 12.18
N MET A 5 0.24 -7.36 12.94
CA MET A 5 -1.04 -6.64 12.96
C MET A 5 -0.84 -5.24 13.54
N LEU A 6 -1.52 -4.22 13.01
CA LEU A 6 -1.43 -2.82 13.51
C LEU A 6 -1.64 -2.72 15.03
N SER A 7 -2.51 -3.56 15.59
CA SER A 7 -2.78 -3.64 17.03
C SER A 7 -1.57 -4.06 17.87
N LYS A 8 -0.61 -4.78 17.28
CA LYS A 8 0.59 -5.35 17.93
C LYS A 8 1.89 -4.62 17.57
N VAL A 9 1.82 -3.53 16.82
CA VAL A 9 3.01 -2.76 16.41
C VAL A 9 3.65 -2.08 17.63
N SER A 10 4.97 -2.19 17.74
CA SER A 10 5.76 -1.47 18.76
C SER A 10 5.91 0.01 18.39
N ARG A 11 5.93 0.90 19.39
CA ARG A 11 6.15 2.34 19.14
C ARG A 11 7.64 2.60 18.89
N ARG A 12 7.97 3.05 17.68
CA ARG A 12 9.30 3.53 17.25
C ARG A 12 9.14 4.42 16.00
N PRO A 13 10.06 5.35 15.74
CA PRO A 13 10.11 6.07 14.46
C PRO A 13 10.19 5.11 13.27
N ARG A 14 9.44 5.41 12.20
CA ARG A 14 9.37 4.59 10.97
C ARG A 14 9.43 5.41 9.70
N ARG A 15 10.10 4.86 8.68
CA ARG A 15 9.88 5.27 7.28
C ARG A 15 8.92 4.25 6.68
N VAL A 16 7.68 4.67 6.42
CA VAL A 16 6.57 3.78 6.09
C VAL A 16 6.22 3.92 4.60
N ALA A 17 6.20 2.81 3.87
CA ALA A 17 5.53 2.74 2.57
C ALA A 17 4.07 2.28 2.77
N VAL A 18 3.10 2.98 2.18
CA VAL A 18 1.67 2.69 2.37
C VAL A 18 1.01 2.34 1.03
N GLY A 19 0.23 1.27 0.99
CA GLY A 19 -0.49 0.83 -0.21
C GLY A 19 -1.03 -0.60 -0.12
N ASP A 20 -1.79 -1.00 -1.14
CA ASP A 20 -2.34 -2.37 -1.22
C ASP A 20 -1.27 -3.41 -1.62
N PHE A 21 -0.27 -2.98 -2.38
CA PHE A 21 0.90 -3.78 -2.79
C PHE A 21 0.58 -5.14 -3.45
N ASP A 22 -0.57 -5.28 -4.11
CA ASP A 22 -0.95 -6.51 -4.82
C ASP A 22 0.01 -6.79 -5.99
N GLY A 23 0.68 -7.94 -5.96
CA GLY A 23 1.69 -8.33 -6.95
C GLY A 23 3.08 -7.72 -6.79
N VAL A 24 3.27 -6.74 -5.90
CA VAL A 24 4.59 -6.09 -5.63
C VAL A 24 5.38 -5.75 -6.92
N HIS A 25 4.68 -5.20 -7.91
CA HIS A 25 5.21 -4.82 -9.21
C HIS A 25 6.21 -3.65 -9.14
N LEU A 26 6.81 -3.26 -10.26
CA LEU A 26 7.88 -2.24 -10.31
C LEU A 26 7.50 -0.92 -9.61
N GLY A 27 6.30 -0.37 -9.88
CA GLY A 27 5.80 0.80 -9.17
C GLY A 27 5.74 0.63 -7.64
N HIS A 28 5.29 -0.52 -7.14
CA HIS A 28 5.30 -0.83 -5.71
C HIS A 28 6.72 -0.87 -5.13
N ARG A 29 7.67 -1.46 -5.86
CA ARG A 29 9.07 -1.53 -5.42
C ARG A 29 9.68 -0.14 -5.27
N GLU A 30 9.34 0.78 -6.16
CA GLU A 30 9.78 2.19 -6.05
C GLU A 30 9.18 2.92 -4.84
N VAL A 31 7.90 2.69 -4.53
CA VAL A 31 7.26 3.19 -3.30
C VAL A 31 7.95 2.63 -2.06
N ILE A 32 8.25 1.34 -2.05
CA ILE A 32 8.88 0.63 -0.92
C ILE A 32 10.33 1.07 -0.71
N ARG A 33 11.06 1.39 -1.79
CA ARG A 33 12.50 1.70 -1.75
C ARG A 33 12.86 2.72 -0.66
N GLY A 34 13.80 2.35 0.20
CA GLY A 34 14.34 3.20 1.27
C GLY A 34 13.48 3.29 2.54
N ASN A 35 12.33 2.61 2.60
CA ASN A 35 11.51 2.49 3.81
C ASN A 35 11.96 1.29 4.66
N ASP A 36 11.62 1.31 5.95
CA ASP A 36 11.91 0.20 6.88
C ASP A 36 10.65 -0.56 7.31
N THR A 37 9.47 -0.08 6.90
CA THR A 37 8.18 -0.70 7.21
C THR A 37 7.24 -0.51 6.03
N VAL A 38 6.49 -1.56 5.71
CA VAL A 38 5.39 -1.49 4.74
C VAL A 38 4.07 -1.63 5.48
N LEU A 39 3.11 -0.77 5.19
CA LEU A 39 1.75 -0.80 5.70
C LEU A 39 0.80 -1.22 4.57
N THR A 40 0.09 -2.34 4.77
CA THR A 40 -0.91 -2.88 3.84
C THR A 40 -2.23 -3.15 4.55
N PHE A 41 -3.25 -3.45 3.76
CA PHE A 41 -4.60 -3.77 4.20
C PHE A 41 -4.93 -5.24 3.90
N GLU A 42 -5.65 -5.90 4.82
CA GLU A 42 -6.19 -7.26 4.64
C GLU A 42 -7.58 -7.36 5.28
N PRO A 43 -8.63 -7.76 4.56
CA PRO A 43 -8.69 -8.00 3.13
C PRO A 43 -8.41 -6.75 2.28
N HIS A 44 -8.21 -6.93 0.97
CA HIS A 44 -8.02 -5.82 0.04
C HIS A 44 -9.20 -4.81 0.15
N PRO A 45 -8.96 -3.48 0.25
CA PRO A 45 -9.99 -2.48 0.53
C PRO A 45 -11.18 -2.55 -0.43
N ARG A 46 -10.89 -2.69 -1.73
CA ARG A 46 -11.92 -2.84 -2.77
C ARG A 46 -12.85 -4.04 -2.56
N SER A 47 -12.37 -5.15 -1.98
CA SER A 47 -13.21 -6.32 -1.68
C SER A 47 -14.20 -6.06 -0.55
N VAL A 48 -13.97 -5.04 0.27
CA VAL A 48 -14.86 -4.63 1.36
C VAL A 48 -15.80 -3.51 0.90
N VAL A 49 -15.25 -2.48 0.25
CA VAL A 49 -16.02 -1.30 -0.17
C VAL A 49 -16.93 -1.61 -1.36
N ARG A 50 -16.50 -2.49 -2.27
CA ARG A 50 -17.24 -2.90 -3.48
C ARG A 50 -17.05 -4.40 -3.76
N PRO A 51 -17.68 -5.29 -2.95
CA PRO A 51 -17.47 -6.73 -3.04
C PRO A 51 -17.76 -7.31 -4.45
N GLU A 52 -18.73 -6.75 -5.16
CA GLU A 52 -19.08 -7.13 -6.54
C GLU A 52 -17.99 -6.81 -7.57
N ALA A 53 -17.09 -5.88 -7.24
CA ALA A 53 -15.97 -5.45 -8.06
C ALA A 53 -14.62 -5.80 -7.41
N ALA A 54 -14.59 -6.81 -6.54
CA ALA A 54 -13.40 -7.30 -5.88
C ALA A 54 -12.37 -7.80 -6.92
N PRO A 55 -11.10 -7.37 -6.82
CA PRO A 55 -10.07 -7.82 -7.74
C PRO A 55 -9.73 -9.30 -7.50
N LYS A 56 -9.41 -10.02 -8.58
CA LYS A 56 -8.68 -11.28 -8.48
C LYS A 56 -7.24 -10.97 -8.09
N LEU A 57 -6.90 -11.11 -6.81
CA LEU A 57 -5.58 -10.74 -6.30
C LEU A 57 -4.47 -11.51 -7.01
N LEU A 58 -3.37 -10.81 -7.33
CA LEU A 58 -2.17 -11.40 -7.94
C LEU A 58 -1.39 -12.24 -6.94
N THR A 59 -1.44 -11.88 -5.66
CA THR A 59 -0.70 -12.52 -4.58
C THR A 59 -1.52 -12.66 -3.32
N SER A 60 -1.34 -13.75 -2.57
CA SER A 60 -1.84 -13.83 -1.19
C SER A 60 -1.04 -12.90 -0.26
N LEU A 61 -1.50 -12.71 0.98
CA LEU A 61 -0.77 -11.94 1.97
C LEU A 61 0.61 -12.54 2.27
N GLU A 62 0.72 -13.87 2.30
CA GLU A 62 1.96 -14.59 2.55
C GLU A 62 2.96 -14.36 1.41
N VAL A 63 2.52 -14.52 0.15
CA VAL A 63 3.37 -14.26 -1.02
C VAL A 63 3.77 -12.78 -1.09
N LYS A 64 2.85 -11.86 -0.79
CA LYS A 64 3.16 -10.42 -0.67
C LYS A 64 4.25 -10.17 0.37
N ALA A 65 4.19 -10.84 1.53
CA ALA A 65 5.20 -10.72 2.57
C ALA A 65 6.56 -11.34 2.17
N GLU A 66 6.57 -12.41 1.37
CA GLU A 66 7.82 -12.95 0.82
C GLU A 66 8.45 -11.96 -0.18
N LEU A 67 7.66 -11.45 -1.12
CA LEU A 67 8.11 -10.50 -2.14
C LEU A 67 8.64 -9.20 -1.53
N ILE A 68 7.93 -8.64 -0.55
CA ILE A 68 8.39 -7.43 0.16
C ILE A 68 9.64 -7.74 1.00
N GLY A 69 9.72 -8.92 1.61
CA GLY A 69 10.89 -9.34 2.39
C GLY A 69 12.15 -9.45 1.52
N ALA A 70 12.01 -9.90 0.27
CA ALA A 70 13.10 -9.95 -0.69
C ALA A 70 13.65 -8.56 -1.07
N LEU A 71 12.92 -7.48 -0.79
CA LEU A 71 13.37 -6.09 -0.96
C LEU A 71 14.16 -5.56 0.24
N GLY A 72 14.44 -6.39 1.25
CA GLY A 72 15.16 -6.00 2.47
C GLY A 72 14.29 -5.31 3.53
N ILE A 73 12.96 -5.50 3.47
CA ILE A 73 12.05 -5.00 4.50
C ILE A 73 11.86 -6.04 5.59
N ASP A 74 11.97 -5.61 6.84
CA ASP A 74 11.87 -6.50 8.01
C ASP A 74 10.47 -6.57 8.63
N GLU A 75 9.61 -5.57 8.38
CA GLU A 75 8.29 -5.45 9.00
C GLU A 75 7.20 -5.10 7.96
N LEU A 76 6.24 -6.00 7.81
CA LEU A 76 4.96 -5.76 7.14
C LEU A 76 3.88 -5.54 8.20
N VAL A 77 3.37 -4.32 8.30
CA VAL A 77 2.23 -3.98 9.13
C VAL A 77 0.94 -4.19 8.34
N VAL A 78 0.01 -4.92 8.94
CA VAL A 78 -1.30 -5.21 8.34
C VAL A 78 -2.40 -4.51 9.13
N ILE A 79 -3.22 -3.75 8.42
CA ILE A 79 -4.47 -3.19 8.92
C ILE A 79 -5.59 -4.16 8.54
N PRO A 80 -6.33 -4.70 9.53
CA PRO A 80 -7.60 -5.36 9.28
C PRO A 80 -8.56 -4.35 8.63
N PHE A 81 -8.88 -4.55 7.35
CA PHE A 81 -9.75 -3.62 6.62
C PHE A 81 -11.19 -4.12 6.70
N ASP A 82 -12.02 -3.40 7.44
CA ASP A 82 -13.44 -3.67 7.54
C ASP A 82 -14.26 -2.41 7.19
N GLN A 83 -15.59 -2.52 7.26
CA GLN A 83 -16.48 -1.39 7.00
C GLN A 83 -16.21 -0.24 7.99
N GLY A 84 -15.90 -0.53 9.26
CA GLY A 84 -15.59 0.52 10.24
C GLY A 84 -14.35 1.32 9.84
N PHE A 85 -13.28 0.64 9.44
CA PHE A 85 -12.07 1.28 8.94
C PHE A 85 -12.33 2.07 7.65
N ALA A 86 -13.17 1.56 6.75
CA ALA A 86 -13.54 2.25 5.50
C ALA A 86 -14.26 3.60 5.73
N HIS A 87 -14.89 3.80 6.89
CA HIS A 87 -15.57 5.04 7.27
C HIS A 87 -14.65 6.07 7.96
N GLN A 88 -13.39 5.73 8.24
CA GLN A 88 -12.46 6.68 8.84
C GLN A 88 -12.15 7.82 7.88
N SER A 89 -12.20 9.05 8.36
CA SER A 89 -11.75 10.22 7.61
C SER A 89 -10.25 10.16 7.28
N PRO A 90 -9.79 10.90 6.26
CA PRO A 90 -8.36 11.05 5.99
C PRO A 90 -7.58 11.52 7.23
N GLN A 91 -8.15 12.43 8.01
CA GLN A 91 -7.50 12.98 9.20
C GLN A 91 -7.34 11.92 10.30
N GLU A 92 -8.36 11.09 10.56
CA GLU A 92 -8.25 9.99 11.52
C GLU A 92 -7.19 8.96 11.11
N PHE A 93 -7.05 8.67 9.81
CA PHE A 93 -5.99 7.82 9.31
C PHE A 93 -4.60 8.42 9.61
N ILE A 94 -4.42 9.72 9.36
CA ILE A 94 -3.16 10.40 9.61
C ILE A 94 -2.85 10.43 11.13
N ASP A 95 -3.78 10.92 11.94
CA ASP A 95 -3.59 11.12 13.37
C ASP A 95 -3.38 9.79 14.09
N HIS A 96 -4.35 8.89 13.98
CA HIS A 96 -4.32 7.67 14.77
C HIS A 96 -3.34 6.65 14.19
N ILE A 97 -3.28 6.50 12.87
CA ILE A 97 -2.48 5.40 12.28
C ILE A 97 -1.05 5.84 12.04
N LEU A 98 -0.83 6.89 11.24
CA LEU A 98 0.51 7.28 10.81
C LEU A 98 1.31 7.92 11.96
N VAL A 99 0.69 8.86 12.69
CA VAL A 99 1.37 9.63 13.73
C VAL A 99 1.39 8.88 15.07
N GLU A 100 0.23 8.53 15.63
CA GLU A 100 0.18 7.98 16.99
C GLU A 100 0.68 6.54 17.09
N ARG A 101 0.22 5.67 16.18
CA ARG A 101 0.48 4.23 16.23
C ARG A 101 1.81 3.86 15.56
N LEU A 102 2.05 4.36 14.35
CA LEU A 102 3.27 4.04 13.60
C LEU A 102 4.46 4.94 13.92
N GLN A 103 4.21 6.16 14.44
CA GLN A 103 5.23 7.19 14.62
C GLN A 103 6.04 7.41 13.34
N ALA A 104 5.35 7.58 12.22
CA ALA A 104 5.96 7.81 10.94
C ALA A 104 6.83 9.08 10.99
N SER A 105 8.09 8.97 10.59
CA SER A 105 8.96 10.11 10.28
C SER A 105 8.98 10.42 8.80
N ARG A 106 8.68 9.42 7.95
CA ARG A 106 8.42 9.58 6.52
C ARG A 106 7.31 8.64 6.06
N VAL A 107 6.46 9.11 5.16
CA VAL A 107 5.42 8.34 4.49
C VAL A 107 5.69 8.35 2.99
N SER A 108 5.81 7.17 2.39
CA SER A 108 5.99 6.99 0.94
C SER A 108 4.74 6.38 0.32
N VAL A 109 4.20 7.01 -0.72
CA VAL A 109 2.99 6.57 -1.43
C VAL A 109 3.15 6.76 -2.94
N GLY A 110 2.37 6.02 -3.73
CA GLY A 110 2.22 6.32 -5.16
C GLY A 110 1.41 7.60 -5.38
N GLU A 111 1.61 8.29 -6.50
CA GLU A 111 0.86 9.52 -6.83
C GLU A 111 -0.66 9.31 -6.96
N ASN A 112 -1.09 8.09 -7.28
CA ASN A 112 -2.49 7.70 -7.36
C ASN A 112 -3.06 7.14 -6.04
N PHE A 113 -2.32 7.23 -4.93
CA PHE A 113 -2.77 6.73 -3.65
C PHE A 113 -3.99 7.51 -3.14
N ARG A 114 -5.00 6.79 -2.66
CA ARG A 114 -6.18 7.38 -2.05
C ARG A 114 -6.48 6.68 -0.74
N PHE A 115 -6.95 7.44 0.24
CA PHE A 115 -7.24 6.94 1.57
C PHE A 115 -8.39 7.70 2.23
N GLY A 116 -8.84 7.20 3.38
CA GLY A 116 -9.99 7.72 4.10
C GLY A 116 -11.33 7.44 3.39
N HIS A 117 -12.40 7.83 4.07
CA HIS A 117 -13.77 7.57 3.66
C HIS A 117 -14.04 8.12 2.26
N LEU A 118 -14.61 7.27 1.41
CA LEU A 118 -14.88 7.56 -0.01
C LEU A 118 -13.64 8.03 -0.80
N ALA A 119 -12.43 7.59 -0.39
CA ALA A 119 -11.18 7.95 -1.06
C ALA A 119 -10.96 9.48 -1.12
N ALA A 120 -11.39 10.19 -0.06
CA ALA A 120 -11.32 11.65 0.05
C ALA A 120 -9.90 12.18 0.29
N GLY A 121 -8.99 11.36 0.80
CA GLY A 121 -7.59 11.69 1.03
C GLY A 121 -6.70 11.36 -0.16
N ASP A 122 -5.66 12.16 -0.34
CA ASP A 122 -4.66 12.04 -1.41
C ASP A 122 -3.26 12.42 -0.93
N PRO A 123 -2.20 12.24 -1.74
CA PRO A 123 -0.84 12.54 -1.33
C PRO A 123 -0.61 14.03 -0.97
N GLY A 124 -1.45 14.94 -1.48
CA GLY A 124 -1.40 16.35 -1.12
C GLY A 124 -1.79 16.59 0.33
N LEU A 125 -2.81 15.88 0.84
CA LEU A 125 -3.18 15.92 2.26
C LEU A 125 -2.05 15.41 3.16
N LEU A 126 -1.36 14.33 2.75
CA LEU A 126 -0.20 13.82 3.48
C LEU A 126 0.96 14.84 3.50
N ALA A 127 1.23 15.47 2.37
CA ALA A 127 2.28 16.48 2.25
C ALA A 127 1.99 17.75 3.09
N ALA A 128 0.72 18.10 3.29
CA ALA A 128 0.31 19.28 4.06
C ALA A 128 0.42 19.11 5.58
N ASP A 129 0.52 17.88 6.10
CA ASP A 129 0.44 17.59 7.53
C ASP A 129 1.66 18.10 8.34
N GLY A 130 2.85 18.04 7.75
CA GLY A 130 4.09 18.57 8.33
C GLY A 130 4.70 17.79 9.50
N ARG A 131 4.02 16.78 10.08
CA ARG A 131 4.57 15.95 11.17
C ARG A 131 5.50 14.83 10.68
N PHE A 132 5.46 14.52 9.39
CA PHE A 132 6.34 13.58 8.71
C PHE A 132 6.72 14.10 7.32
N GLU A 133 7.83 13.61 6.78
CA GLU A 133 8.19 13.83 5.38
C GLU A 133 7.26 13.00 4.47
N THR A 134 6.74 13.58 3.39
CA THR A 134 5.97 12.84 2.38
C THR A 134 6.79 12.65 1.12
N ARG A 135 6.95 11.39 0.69
CA ARG A 135 7.55 11.01 -0.58
C ARG A 135 6.46 10.48 -1.51
N VAL A 136 6.13 11.25 -2.54
CA VAL A 136 5.21 10.82 -3.60
C VAL A 136 6.01 10.22 -4.74
N VAL A 137 5.68 8.99 -5.12
CA VAL A 137 6.35 8.26 -6.20
C VAL A 137 5.48 8.30 -7.45
N PRO A 138 5.98 8.83 -8.58
CA PRO A 138 5.27 8.79 -9.85
C PRO A 138 4.96 7.36 -10.30
N LEU A 139 3.95 7.20 -11.14
CA LEU A 139 3.67 5.92 -11.79
C LEU A 139 4.87 5.50 -12.66
N VAL A 140 5.16 4.20 -12.61
CA VAL A 140 6.25 3.61 -13.40
C VAL A 140 5.69 3.15 -14.73
N GLU A 141 6.38 3.47 -15.81
CA GLU A 141 6.07 3.03 -17.16
C GLU A 141 7.11 2.03 -17.68
N VAL A 142 6.64 1.02 -18.42
CA VAL A 142 7.48 0.08 -19.18
C VAL A 142 6.95 0.10 -20.61
N GLU A 143 7.84 0.40 -21.57
CA GLU A 143 7.48 0.47 -23.00
C GLU A 143 6.31 1.42 -23.31
N GLY A 144 6.11 2.47 -22.50
CA GLY A 144 5.05 3.46 -22.64
C GLY A 144 3.72 3.08 -21.98
N GLU A 145 3.66 1.95 -21.28
CA GLU A 145 2.48 1.49 -20.55
C GLU A 145 2.67 1.60 -19.04
N ILE A 146 1.66 2.11 -18.34
CA ILE A 146 1.68 2.24 -16.88
C ILE A 146 1.61 0.87 -16.21
N VAL A 147 2.63 0.58 -15.39
CA VAL A 147 2.69 -0.63 -14.58
C VAL A 147 1.77 -0.49 -13.36
N SER A 148 0.66 -1.24 -13.35
CA SER A 148 -0.29 -1.29 -12.24
C SER A 148 -0.86 -2.71 -12.03
N SER A 149 -1.31 -3.03 -10.82
CA SER A 149 -1.96 -4.32 -10.55
C SER A 149 -3.18 -4.56 -11.44
N SER A 150 -3.93 -3.53 -11.83
CA SER A 150 -5.07 -3.67 -12.76
C SER A 150 -4.63 -4.07 -14.16
N HIS A 151 -3.57 -3.45 -14.68
CA HIS A 151 -2.99 -3.81 -15.97
C HIS A 151 -2.46 -5.25 -15.94
N ILE A 152 -1.67 -5.61 -14.92
CA ILE A 152 -1.10 -6.94 -14.77
C ILE A 152 -2.20 -8.01 -14.65
N ARG A 153 -3.26 -7.77 -13.86
CA ARG A 153 -4.41 -8.68 -13.79
C ARG A 153 -5.10 -8.86 -15.14
N GLY A 154 -5.17 -7.80 -15.95
CA GLY A 154 -5.68 -7.86 -17.33
C GLY A 154 -4.85 -8.82 -18.19
N LEU A 155 -3.53 -8.63 -18.22
CA LEU A 155 -2.60 -9.50 -18.95
C LEU A 155 -2.68 -10.95 -18.51
N VAL A 156 -2.64 -11.21 -17.20
CA VAL A 156 -2.78 -12.57 -16.64
C VAL A 156 -4.11 -13.20 -17.04
N SER A 157 -5.21 -12.42 -17.03
CA SER A 157 -6.53 -12.92 -17.44
C SER A 157 -6.62 -13.20 -18.94
N ALA A 158 -5.85 -12.49 -19.76
CA ALA A 158 -5.73 -12.71 -21.20
C ALA A 158 -4.80 -13.87 -21.57
N GLY A 159 -3.99 -14.37 -20.62
CA GLY A 159 -2.98 -15.40 -20.86
C GLY A 159 -1.60 -14.85 -21.24
N ASP A 160 -1.43 -13.53 -21.25
CA ASP A 160 -0.19 -12.83 -21.61
C ASP A 160 0.80 -12.78 -20.43
N VAL A 161 1.11 -13.96 -19.87
CA VAL A 161 1.91 -14.10 -18.65
C VAL A 161 3.37 -13.66 -18.83
N GLU A 162 3.90 -13.75 -20.05
CA GLU A 162 5.26 -13.28 -20.34
C GLU A 162 5.35 -11.76 -20.20
N LEU A 163 4.37 -11.03 -20.73
CA LEU A 163 4.32 -9.58 -20.59
C LEU A 163 4.02 -9.17 -19.15
N ALA A 164 3.14 -9.91 -18.46
CA ALA A 164 2.82 -9.67 -17.05
C ALA A 164 4.01 -9.84 -16.09
N ALA A 165 5.03 -10.63 -16.49
CA ALA A 165 6.21 -10.93 -15.68
C ALA A 165 7.38 -9.94 -15.87
N ARG A 166 7.29 -9.03 -16.84
CA ARG A 166 8.29 -7.97 -17.09
C ARG A 166 8.17 -6.85 -16.06
#